data_AF-A0AA44SJ49-F1
#
_entry.id   AF-A0AA44SJ49-F1
#
_cell.length_a   1.000
_cell.length_b   1.000
_cell.length_c   1.000
_cell.angle_alpha   90.00
_cell.angle_beta   90.00
_cell.angle_gamma   90.00
#
_symmetry.space_group_name_H-M   'P 1'
#
loop_
_entity.id
_entity.type
_entity.pdbx_description
1 polymer ?
#
loop_
_entity_poly.entity_id
_entity_poly.type
_entity_poly.pdbx_seq_one_letter_code
_entity_poly.pdbx_strand_id
1 'polypeptide(L)'
;MTSETLLIQPEPTSEVACLPATMDLIDHIDDWLTYLVKLVGMTTDVKTRIKYRRQIKYLVRFRYGANCNITHNITLARYYTKRANKYEDAPGSSEKYNSDEHDSLYALARPMAFEVGKPVQSCYLSDVYAFKQVQKALACEDIFFLQGPPGTGKTTAIVEIILQTLRHKPDARILITSETHVAVDNALDRLTSHLSSGQMATLLRYPRFTVSALENPDAILVQAQSRANALWNQAHQTAPELTCHLWQRLDRGRKNEKGKHELPRWLVRNLADNHQIIGVTCNQLDHLLDKESEIFDLAIVDECSKATLPEWIMALSVAQKCILVGDHKQLPPTFCQEESEALSVLSYSQEKLIRDGVIERMFENFPESMKGTLLRQYRMLPQIGQFISENFYNKSLSHSRIKGNGLFEHFAWLTYRARNFSVPPEKGNQRKTLINQAEVTVILDKLKAMCTQIAEANLLVGSDNDAIYQRGKKLTVAVITPYRAQCQELRRAILKNDFSACLIIEVDTVDAFQGRQADVVFFSFVRTVGPATFYADDRRINVAISRARDCVYLVGNIDYIRRHNIPVLKALLKFPVLSCADVC
;
A
#
# COMPACT_ATOMS: atom_id res chain seq x y z
N MET A 1 39.44 30.44 -47.74
CA MET A 1 38.96 30.90 -46.42
C MET A 1 37.77 30.05 -46.03
N THR A 2 37.99 29.19 -45.03
CA THR A 2 37.04 28.53 -44.12
C THR A 2 35.82 27.83 -44.71
N SER A 3 36.01 26.56 -45.07
CA SER A 3 35.01 25.50 -44.98
C SER A 3 34.81 25.10 -43.51
N GLU A 4 33.68 25.49 -42.91
CA GLU A 4 33.26 25.03 -41.58
C GLU A 4 32.44 23.74 -41.71
N THR A 5 33.05 22.66 -41.25
CA THR A 5 32.45 21.34 -41.11
C THR A 5 31.45 21.37 -39.95
N LEU A 6 30.15 21.32 -40.26
CA LEU A 6 29.09 21.08 -39.28
C LEU A 6 29.26 19.69 -38.67
N LEU A 7 29.77 19.64 -37.44
CA LEU A 7 29.81 18.45 -36.60
C LEU A 7 28.37 18.02 -36.26
N ILE A 8 27.89 17.03 -37.00
CA ILE A 8 26.68 16.27 -36.67
C ILE A 8 26.98 15.50 -35.37
N GLN A 9 26.38 15.91 -34.26
CA GLN A 9 26.40 15.09 -33.05
C GLN A 9 25.56 13.83 -33.28
N PRO A 10 26.07 12.62 -32.97
CA PRO A 10 25.30 11.41 -33.14
C PRO A 10 24.15 11.39 -32.13
N GLU A 11 22.98 10.95 -32.59
CA GLU A 11 21.82 10.67 -31.75
C GLU A 11 22.20 9.73 -30.59
N PRO A 12 21.65 9.91 -29.39
CA PRO A 12 21.91 8.98 -28.29
C PRO A 12 21.27 7.64 -28.64
N THR A 13 22.10 6.70 -29.08
CA THR A 13 21.75 5.29 -29.22
C THR A 13 21.20 4.80 -27.89
N SER A 14 20.00 4.21 -27.94
CA SER A 14 19.34 3.55 -26.82
C SER A 14 20.13 2.32 -26.39
N GLU A 15 21.27 2.53 -25.73
CA GLU A 15 21.91 1.48 -24.95
C GLU A 15 21.04 1.28 -23.71
N VAL A 16 20.32 0.16 -23.70
CA VAL A 16 19.78 -0.43 -22.47
C VAL A 16 20.99 -0.72 -21.59
N ALA A 17 21.36 0.24 -20.75
CA ALA A 17 22.41 0.05 -19.75
C ALA A 17 21.98 -1.09 -18.83
N CYS A 18 22.58 -2.26 -19.06
CA CYS A 18 22.47 -3.40 -18.17
C CYS A 18 22.91 -2.96 -16.77
N LEU A 19 22.11 -3.33 -15.76
CA LEU A 19 22.52 -3.24 -14.35
C LEU A 19 23.91 -3.90 -14.21
N PRO A 20 24.86 -3.30 -13.47
CA PRO A 20 26.19 -3.88 -13.32
C PRO A 20 26.06 -5.32 -12.81
N ALA A 21 26.77 -6.24 -13.48
CA ALA A 21 26.89 -7.61 -13.05
C ALA A 21 27.53 -7.60 -11.65
N THR A 22 26.87 -8.25 -10.69
CA THR A 22 27.29 -8.45 -9.28
C THR A 22 27.07 -7.29 -8.29
N MET A 23 25.88 -6.67 -8.25
CA MET A 23 25.46 -5.98 -7.02
C MET A 23 24.73 -6.95 -6.09
N ASP A 24 25.25 -7.16 -4.89
CA ASP A 24 24.62 -7.96 -3.86
C ASP A 24 23.73 -7.12 -2.93
N LEU A 25 23.12 -7.77 -1.92
CA LEU A 25 22.22 -7.09 -0.98
C LEU A 25 22.98 -6.05 -0.12
N ILE A 26 24.24 -6.32 0.22
CA ILE A 26 25.04 -5.46 1.07
C ILE A 26 25.40 -4.18 0.33
N ASP A 27 25.78 -4.28 -0.94
CA ASP A 27 26.03 -3.11 -1.79
C ASP A 27 24.78 -2.20 -1.84
N HIS A 28 23.60 -2.79 -2.00
CA HIS A 28 22.36 -2.01 -2.01
C HIS A 28 22.06 -1.37 -0.64
N ILE A 29 22.35 -2.05 0.46
CA ILE A 29 22.23 -1.45 1.80
C ILE A 29 23.20 -0.27 1.93
N ASP A 30 24.42 -0.38 1.43
CA ASP A 30 25.43 0.69 1.48
C ASP A 30 25.03 1.89 0.62
N ASP A 31 24.38 1.67 -0.52
CA ASP A 31 23.76 2.73 -1.33
C ASP A 31 22.64 3.47 -0.57
N TRP A 32 21.77 2.72 0.12
CA TRP A 32 20.73 3.31 0.97
C TRP A 32 21.32 4.10 2.14
N LEU A 33 22.39 3.61 2.77
CA LEU A 33 23.09 4.34 3.83
C LEU A 33 23.68 5.66 3.31
N THR A 34 24.33 5.63 2.16
CA THR A 34 24.87 6.82 1.48
C THR A 34 23.76 7.84 1.20
N TYR A 35 22.64 7.37 0.65
CA TYR A 35 21.47 8.18 0.37
C TYR A 35 20.86 8.82 1.63
N LEU A 36 20.62 8.03 2.68
CA LEU A 36 20.01 8.51 3.91
C LEU A 36 20.91 9.49 4.68
N VAL A 37 22.22 9.26 4.71
CA VAL A 37 23.18 10.19 5.33
C VAL A 37 23.13 11.55 4.63
N LYS A 38 23.04 11.55 3.30
CA LYS A 38 22.87 12.78 2.52
C LYS A 38 21.55 13.49 2.85
N LEU A 39 20.45 12.76 2.93
CA LEU A 39 19.15 13.31 3.33
C LEU A 39 19.17 13.96 4.71
N VAL A 40 19.86 13.35 5.69
CA VAL A 40 20.04 13.91 7.03
C VAL A 40 20.77 15.26 6.97
N GLY A 41 21.74 15.42 6.06
CA GLY A 41 22.46 16.66 5.83
C GLY A 41 21.64 17.74 5.11
N MET A 42 20.74 17.35 4.20
CA MET A 42 19.90 18.27 3.42
C MET A 42 18.66 18.76 4.17
N THR A 43 18.00 17.89 4.95
CA THR A 43 16.74 18.26 5.62
C THR A 43 16.97 19.23 6.77
N THR A 44 16.20 20.31 6.81
CA THR A 44 16.12 21.23 7.95
C THR A 44 15.03 20.83 8.95
N ASP A 45 14.06 20.01 8.53
CA ASP A 45 12.99 19.53 9.41
C ASP A 45 13.50 18.47 10.41
N VAL A 46 13.38 18.79 11.69
CA VAL A 46 13.81 17.93 12.80
C VAL A 46 13.06 16.59 12.81
N LYS A 47 11.76 16.58 12.48
CA LYS A 47 10.96 15.33 12.49
C LYS A 47 11.45 14.38 11.41
N THR A 48 11.62 14.88 10.19
CA THR A 48 12.13 14.14 9.04
C THR A 48 13.57 13.69 9.25
N ARG A 49 14.43 14.51 9.87
CA ARG A 49 15.79 14.12 10.25
C ARG A 49 15.81 12.93 11.23
N ILE A 50 14.91 12.90 12.20
CA ILE A 50 14.77 11.78 13.16
C ILE A 50 14.32 10.51 12.43
N LYS A 51 13.39 10.61 11.45
CA LYS A 51 12.98 9.49 10.60
C LYS A 51 14.19 8.87 9.89
N TYR A 52 15.00 9.67 9.18
CA TYR A 52 16.15 9.13 8.44
C TYR A 52 17.23 8.54 9.35
N ARG A 53 17.54 9.18 10.48
CA ARG A 53 18.47 8.62 11.49
C ARG A 53 18.02 7.27 12.02
N ARG A 54 16.72 7.07 12.18
CA ARG A 54 16.13 5.79 12.58
C ARG A 54 16.33 4.74 11.50
N GLN A 55 16.01 5.05 10.24
CA GLN A 55 16.24 4.12 9.14
C GLN A 55 17.71 3.71 9.03
N ILE A 56 18.65 4.67 9.15
CA ILE A 56 20.10 4.39 9.21
C ILE A 56 20.43 3.42 10.35
N LYS A 57 19.93 3.66 11.56
CA LYS A 57 20.16 2.78 12.73
C LYS A 57 19.79 1.33 12.43
N TYR A 58 18.60 1.09 11.84
CA TYR A 58 18.15 -0.28 11.56
C TYR A 58 18.86 -0.92 10.37
N LEU A 59 19.16 -0.16 9.30
CA LEU A 59 19.97 -0.66 8.20
C LEU A 59 21.36 -1.08 8.66
N VAL A 60 22.04 -0.26 9.48
CA VAL A 60 23.35 -0.59 10.05
C VAL A 60 23.25 -1.88 10.88
N ARG A 61 22.25 -1.99 11.76
CA ARG A 61 22.05 -3.22 12.55
C ARG A 61 21.85 -4.44 11.67
N PHE A 62 20.99 -4.35 10.65
CA PHE A 62 20.73 -5.43 9.71
C PHE A 62 22.00 -5.80 8.94
N ARG A 63 22.75 -4.80 8.44
CA ARG A 63 24.01 -5.02 7.72
C ARG A 63 25.04 -5.79 8.55
N TYR A 64 25.10 -5.55 9.85
CA TYR A 64 26.03 -6.23 10.78
C TYR A 64 25.44 -7.51 11.42
N GLY A 65 24.24 -7.92 11.04
CA GLY A 65 23.59 -9.11 11.63
C GLY A 65 23.13 -8.93 13.09
N ALA A 66 22.96 -7.69 13.55
CA ALA A 66 22.55 -7.33 14.91
C ALA A 66 21.03 -7.18 15.08
N ASN A 67 20.27 -7.90 14.25
CA ASN A 67 18.82 -8.09 14.36
C ASN A 67 18.49 -9.36 15.16
N CYS A 68 17.21 -9.53 15.50
CA CYS A 68 16.76 -10.66 16.32
C CYS A 68 16.82 -12.04 15.66
N ASN A 69 16.85 -12.11 14.32
CA ASN A 69 16.97 -13.36 13.57
C ASN A 69 17.92 -13.19 12.37
N ILE A 70 19.14 -13.71 12.47
CA ILE A 70 20.17 -13.62 11.43
C ILE A 70 19.79 -14.36 10.13
N THR A 71 18.90 -15.35 10.21
CA THR A 71 18.42 -16.12 9.05
C THR A 71 17.69 -15.21 8.06
N HIS A 72 17.09 -14.10 8.52
CA HIS A 72 16.56 -13.07 7.64
C HIS A 72 17.62 -12.52 6.68
N ASN A 73 18.82 -12.23 7.20
CA ASN A 73 19.92 -11.64 6.44
C ASN A 73 20.45 -12.63 5.41
N ILE A 74 20.65 -13.88 5.84
CA ILE A 74 21.13 -14.98 5.00
C ILE A 74 20.14 -15.25 3.87
N THR A 75 18.85 -15.34 4.20
CA THR A 75 17.76 -15.59 3.24
C THR A 75 17.67 -14.49 2.20
N LEU A 76 17.67 -13.21 2.62
CA LEU A 76 17.64 -12.10 1.69
C LEU A 76 18.90 -12.09 0.83
N ALA A 77 20.09 -12.25 1.41
CA ALA A 77 21.34 -12.25 0.65
C ALA A 77 21.38 -13.37 -0.40
N ARG A 78 20.86 -14.56 -0.08
CA ARG A 78 20.76 -15.70 -1.00
C ARG A 78 19.90 -15.39 -2.22
N TYR A 79 18.68 -14.89 -2.00
CA TYR A 79 17.70 -14.70 -3.08
C TYR A 79 17.69 -13.30 -3.69
N TYR A 80 18.54 -12.38 -3.21
CA TYR A 80 18.61 -11.02 -3.75
C TYR A 80 19.06 -10.99 -5.22
N THR A 81 20.05 -11.81 -5.57
CA THR A 81 20.60 -11.92 -6.94
C THR A 81 20.32 -13.27 -7.60
N LYS A 82 20.33 -14.36 -6.82
CA LYS A 82 20.16 -15.71 -7.35
C LYS A 82 18.68 -16.09 -7.38
N ARG A 83 18.24 -16.63 -8.52
CA ARG A 83 16.93 -17.31 -8.61
C ARG A 83 17.01 -18.65 -7.89
N ALA A 84 15.97 -18.99 -7.12
CA ALA A 84 15.81 -20.35 -6.62
C ALA A 84 15.86 -21.36 -7.79
N ASN A 85 16.70 -22.39 -7.67
CA ASN A 85 16.78 -23.44 -8.68
C ASN A 85 15.44 -24.20 -8.69
N LYS A 86 14.81 -24.33 -9.87
CA LYS A 86 13.51 -25.02 -10.04
C LYS A 86 13.51 -26.51 -9.64
N TYR A 87 14.67 -27.09 -9.31
CA TYR A 87 14.84 -28.52 -9.02
C TYR A 87 14.97 -28.86 -7.53
N GLU A 88 15.05 -27.87 -6.62
CA GLU A 88 15.14 -28.15 -5.17
C GLU A 88 13.81 -28.61 -4.53
N ASP A 89 12.68 -28.51 -5.25
CA ASP A 89 11.35 -28.93 -4.77
C ASP A 89 10.96 -30.37 -5.18
N ALA A 90 11.88 -31.19 -5.68
CA ALA A 90 11.62 -32.62 -5.95
C ALA A 90 12.02 -33.51 -4.76
N PRO A 91 11.15 -34.41 -4.27
CA PRO A 91 11.54 -35.38 -3.24
C PRO A 91 12.46 -36.43 -3.87
N GLY A 92 13.77 -36.15 -3.95
CA GLY A 92 14.73 -37.13 -4.46
C GLY A 92 16.06 -36.64 -5.03
N SER A 93 16.44 -35.36 -4.95
CA SER A 93 17.78 -34.93 -5.38
C SER A 93 18.56 -34.31 -4.23
N SER A 94 19.19 -35.18 -3.44
CA SER A 94 20.25 -34.84 -2.50
C SER A 94 21.55 -34.53 -3.26
N GLU A 95 21.68 -33.29 -3.73
CA GLU A 95 23.02 -32.71 -3.82
C GLU A 95 23.50 -32.43 -2.40
N LYS A 96 24.37 -33.32 -1.90
CA LYS A 96 25.08 -33.16 -0.63
C LYS A 96 25.96 -31.91 -0.70
N TYR A 97 25.38 -30.76 -0.42
CA TYR A 97 26.12 -29.67 0.20
C TYR A 97 26.39 -30.08 1.64
N ASN A 98 27.67 -30.06 2.04
CA ASN A 98 28.09 -30.35 3.42
C ASN A 98 27.36 -29.42 4.40
N SER A 99 26.24 -29.90 4.94
CA SER A 99 25.44 -29.30 6.02
C SER A 99 26.08 -29.49 7.39
N ASP A 100 27.05 -30.42 7.50
CA ASP A 100 27.50 -30.93 8.80
C ASP A 100 28.42 -29.98 9.59
N GLU A 101 29.00 -28.94 8.98
CA GLU A 101 29.85 -27.97 9.69
C GLU A 101 29.12 -26.67 10.13
N HIS A 102 27.93 -26.38 9.59
CA HIS A 102 27.19 -25.17 9.94
C HIS A 102 25.97 -25.40 10.84
N ASP A 103 25.40 -26.61 10.88
CA ASP A 103 24.19 -26.90 11.67
C ASP A 103 24.42 -26.95 13.19
N SER A 104 25.67 -27.05 13.66
CA SER A 104 25.98 -27.18 15.08
C SER A 104 26.07 -25.85 15.85
N LEU A 105 26.00 -24.69 15.17
CA LEU A 105 26.02 -23.37 15.83
C LEU A 105 24.65 -22.69 15.98
N TYR A 106 23.58 -23.23 15.36
CA TYR A 106 22.27 -22.57 15.25
C TYR A 106 21.16 -23.18 16.13
N ALA A 107 21.52 -23.95 17.16
CA ALA A 107 20.60 -24.60 18.09
C ALA A 107 19.96 -23.65 19.13
N LEU A 108 19.30 -22.59 18.66
CA LEU A 108 18.26 -21.85 19.42
C LEU A 108 16.99 -21.64 18.57
N ALA A 109 16.73 -22.52 17.60
CA ALA A 109 15.53 -22.48 16.78
C ALA A 109 14.28 -22.68 17.66
N ARG A 110 13.51 -21.61 17.87
CA ARG A 110 12.10 -21.68 18.22
C ARG A 110 11.33 -21.70 16.89
N PRO A 111 10.93 -22.87 16.35
CA PRO A 111 10.27 -22.92 15.06
C PRO A 111 8.94 -22.15 15.13
N MET A 112 8.83 -21.08 14.36
CA MET A 112 7.59 -20.33 14.14
C MET A 112 6.75 -20.92 12.98
N ALA A 113 7.25 -21.98 12.35
CA ALA A 113 6.54 -22.77 11.36
C ALA A 113 5.62 -23.79 12.06
N PHE A 114 4.38 -23.88 11.60
CA PHE A 114 3.47 -24.93 12.04
C PHE A 114 2.46 -25.26 10.95
N GLU A 115 2.03 -26.52 10.94
CA GLU A 115 0.94 -26.97 10.08
C GLU A 115 -0.41 -26.57 10.64
N VAL A 116 -1.29 -26.18 9.73
CA VAL A 116 -2.59 -25.59 10.07
C VAL A 116 -3.67 -26.49 9.54
N GLY A 117 -4.60 -26.85 10.43
CA GLY A 117 -5.80 -27.62 10.10
C GLY A 117 -6.86 -26.77 9.38
N LYS A 118 -8.02 -26.58 10.01
CA LYS A 118 -9.17 -25.88 9.41
C LYS A 118 -9.04 -24.36 9.51
N PRO A 119 -9.56 -23.59 8.52
CA PRO A 119 -9.62 -22.13 8.60
C PRO A 119 -10.47 -21.68 9.78
N VAL A 120 -10.10 -20.54 10.38
CA VAL A 120 -10.90 -19.84 11.39
C VAL A 120 -11.99 -19.01 10.71
N GLN A 121 -11.64 -18.26 9.67
CA GLN A 121 -12.63 -17.50 8.90
C GLN A 121 -13.38 -18.40 7.90
N SER A 122 -14.71 -18.34 7.96
CA SER A 122 -15.60 -19.17 7.13
C SER A 122 -15.46 -18.93 5.62
N CYS A 123 -15.02 -17.74 5.20
CA CYS A 123 -14.80 -17.44 3.78
C CYS A 123 -13.81 -18.40 3.10
N TYR A 124 -12.80 -18.87 3.84
CA TYR A 124 -11.80 -19.82 3.36
C TYR A 124 -12.30 -21.26 3.22
N LEU A 125 -13.49 -21.59 3.75
CA LEU A 125 -14.13 -22.88 3.46
C LEU A 125 -14.51 -22.99 1.97
N SER A 126 -14.80 -21.85 1.33
CA SER A 126 -15.15 -21.78 -0.09
C SER A 126 -13.97 -21.48 -1.01
N ASP A 127 -12.91 -20.84 -0.50
CA ASP A 127 -11.71 -20.46 -1.24
C ASP A 127 -10.48 -21.22 -0.72
N VAL A 128 -10.46 -22.52 -1.01
CA VAL A 128 -9.40 -23.46 -0.58
C VAL A 128 -8.04 -23.05 -1.13
N TYR A 129 -7.98 -22.48 -2.34
CA TYR A 129 -6.73 -22.02 -2.93
C TYR A 129 -6.13 -20.86 -2.12
N ALA A 130 -6.93 -19.86 -1.76
CA ALA A 130 -6.45 -18.75 -0.94
C ALA A 130 -5.99 -19.23 0.45
N PHE A 131 -6.72 -20.18 1.05
CA PHE A 131 -6.32 -20.77 2.32
C PHE A 131 -4.99 -21.54 2.23
N LYS A 132 -4.74 -22.25 1.12
CA LYS A 132 -3.45 -22.92 0.89
C LYS A 132 -2.27 -21.94 0.90
N GLN A 133 -2.46 -20.71 0.40
CA GLN A 133 -1.41 -19.67 0.49
C GLN A 133 -1.17 -19.22 1.93
N VAL A 134 -2.22 -19.14 2.75
CA VAL A 134 -2.11 -18.87 4.19
C VAL A 134 -1.39 -20.03 4.90
N GLN A 135 -1.69 -21.27 4.57
CA GLN A 135 -0.98 -22.44 5.11
C GLN A 135 0.51 -22.40 4.78
N LYS A 136 0.89 -22.07 3.53
CA LYS A 136 2.30 -21.86 3.17
C LYS A 136 2.96 -20.77 4.02
N ALA A 137 2.27 -19.63 4.21
CA ALA A 137 2.78 -18.54 5.04
C ALA A 137 3.03 -18.97 6.49
N LEU A 138 2.17 -19.84 7.04
CA LEU A 138 2.27 -20.35 8.40
C LEU A 138 3.32 -21.47 8.52
N ALA A 139 3.52 -22.28 7.48
CA ALA A 139 4.54 -23.33 7.41
C ALA A 139 5.96 -22.79 7.11
N CYS A 140 6.08 -21.59 6.55
CA CYS A 140 7.39 -20.95 6.34
C CYS A 140 8.00 -20.50 7.68
N GLU A 141 9.30 -20.70 7.89
CA GLU A 141 9.96 -20.40 9.17
C GLU A 141 10.25 -18.90 9.34
N ASP A 142 10.91 -18.30 8.36
CA ASP A 142 11.50 -16.96 8.52
C ASP A 142 10.76 -15.87 7.75
N ILE A 143 10.79 -15.92 6.40
CA ILE A 143 10.25 -14.85 5.55
C ILE A 143 9.29 -15.45 4.51
N PHE A 144 8.05 -14.99 4.51
CA PHE A 144 7.07 -15.34 3.47
C PHE A 144 6.57 -14.10 2.74
N PHE A 145 6.47 -14.16 1.41
CA PHE A 145 5.86 -13.11 0.61
C PHE A 145 4.47 -13.51 0.10
N LEU A 146 3.43 -12.80 0.54
CA LEU A 146 2.07 -12.96 0.02
C LEU A 146 1.72 -11.81 -0.94
N GLN A 147 1.64 -12.13 -2.23
CA GLN A 147 1.10 -11.21 -3.22
C GLN A 147 -0.43 -11.24 -3.19
N GLY A 148 -1.03 -10.06 -3.05
CA GLY A 148 -2.47 -9.90 -3.14
C GLY A 148 -2.87 -8.82 -4.14
N PRO A 149 -3.25 -9.21 -5.37
CA PRO A 149 -3.85 -8.34 -6.38
C PRO A 149 -5.07 -7.56 -5.85
N PRO A 150 -5.53 -6.51 -6.55
CA PRO A 150 -6.66 -5.71 -6.10
C PRO A 150 -7.92 -6.54 -5.83
N GLY A 151 -8.50 -6.36 -4.64
CA GLY A 151 -9.77 -7.02 -4.28
C GLY A 151 -9.67 -8.50 -3.92
N THR A 152 -8.47 -9.08 -3.79
CA THR A 152 -8.30 -10.52 -3.47
C THR A 152 -8.33 -10.87 -1.98
N GLY A 153 -8.54 -9.88 -1.11
CA GLY A 153 -8.69 -10.12 0.34
C GLY A 153 -7.38 -10.18 1.13
N LYS A 154 -6.36 -9.40 0.77
CA LYS A 154 -5.08 -9.27 1.54
C LYS A 154 -5.31 -9.14 3.04
N THR A 155 -6.13 -8.17 3.45
CA THR A 155 -6.43 -7.91 4.86
C THR A 155 -7.12 -9.11 5.53
N THR A 156 -7.97 -9.83 4.79
CA THR A 156 -8.61 -11.07 5.27
C THR A 156 -7.57 -12.18 5.51
N ALA A 157 -6.57 -12.30 4.62
CA ALA A 157 -5.48 -13.25 4.78
C ALA A 157 -4.57 -12.88 5.97
N ILE A 158 -4.25 -11.59 6.15
CA ILE A 158 -3.53 -11.08 7.32
C ILE A 158 -4.24 -11.49 8.61
N VAL A 159 -5.55 -11.27 8.69
CA VAL A 159 -6.35 -11.63 9.87
C VAL A 159 -6.35 -13.14 10.09
N GLU A 160 -6.45 -13.96 9.04
CA GLU A 160 -6.40 -15.43 9.18
C GLU A 160 -5.06 -15.90 9.74
N ILE A 161 -3.96 -15.35 9.22
CA ILE A 161 -2.60 -15.66 9.68
C ILE A 161 -2.47 -15.34 11.18
N ILE A 162 -2.97 -14.18 11.62
CA ILE A 162 -2.94 -13.78 13.04
C ILE A 162 -3.77 -14.75 13.89
N LEU A 163 -5.01 -15.03 13.49
CA LEU A 163 -5.90 -15.92 14.25
C LEU A 163 -5.34 -17.33 14.37
N GLN A 164 -4.74 -17.87 13.31
CA GLN A 164 -4.09 -19.18 13.34
C GLN A 164 -2.83 -19.17 14.21
N THR A 165 -2.04 -18.09 14.16
CA THR A 165 -0.86 -17.92 15.03
C THR A 165 -1.26 -17.91 16.49
N LEU A 166 -2.29 -17.15 16.87
CA LEU A 166 -2.81 -17.10 18.25
C LEU A 166 -3.43 -18.43 18.68
N ARG A 167 -4.03 -19.18 17.76
CA ARG A 167 -4.56 -20.52 18.06
C ARG A 167 -3.44 -21.52 18.36
N HIS A 168 -2.32 -21.43 17.65
CA HIS A 168 -1.16 -22.31 17.85
C HIS A 168 -0.33 -21.89 19.06
N LYS A 169 -0.07 -20.58 19.20
CA LYS A 169 0.71 -19.97 20.28
C LYS A 169 -0.10 -18.80 20.88
N PRO A 170 -0.91 -19.05 21.92
CA PRO A 170 -1.81 -18.05 22.51
C PRO A 170 -1.14 -16.81 23.09
N ASP A 171 0.15 -16.90 23.43
CA ASP A 171 0.99 -15.83 23.98
C ASP A 171 1.88 -15.14 22.91
N ALA A 172 1.73 -15.49 21.61
CA ALA A 172 2.56 -14.96 20.55
C ALA A 172 2.48 -13.42 20.46
N ARG A 173 3.62 -12.73 20.52
CA ARG A 173 3.70 -11.27 20.28
C ARG A 173 3.67 -10.99 18.78
N ILE A 174 2.69 -10.23 18.33
CA ILE A 174 2.42 -9.99 16.91
C ILE A 174 2.52 -8.50 16.59
N LEU A 175 3.31 -8.18 15.58
CA LEU A 175 3.44 -6.82 15.03
C LEU A 175 2.70 -6.73 13.69
N ILE A 176 1.80 -5.76 13.56
CA ILE A 176 1.16 -5.40 12.30
C ILE A 176 1.71 -4.03 11.88
N THR A 177 2.34 -3.96 10.71
CA THR A 177 2.96 -2.72 10.26
C THR A 177 2.76 -2.45 8.78
N SER A 178 2.85 -1.19 8.39
CA SER A 178 2.72 -0.72 7.00
C SER A 178 3.33 0.67 6.85
N GLU A 179 3.55 1.09 5.61
CA GLU A 179 3.96 2.47 5.27
C GLU A 179 2.86 3.48 5.67
N THR A 180 1.58 3.13 5.46
CA THR A 180 0.45 4.03 5.74
C THR A 180 -0.29 3.71 7.04
N HIS A 181 -0.84 4.74 7.68
CA HIS A 181 -1.76 4.54 8.81
C HIS A 181 -3.03 3.78 8.40
N VAL A 182 -3.57 4.05 7.20
CA VAL A 182 -4.83 3.47 6.71
C VAL A 182 -4.75 1.95 6.59
N ALA A 183 -3.64 1.41 6.08
CA ALA A 183 -3.47 -0.05 5.97
C ALA A 183 -3.43 -0.74 7.35
N VAL A 184 -2.71 -0.15 8.32
CA VAL A 184 -2.68 -0.66 9.69
C VAL A 184 -4.06 -0.59 10.34
N ASP A 185 -4.75 0.53 10.17
CA ASP A 185 -6.10 0.74 10.72
C ASP A 185 -7.07 -0.31 10.14
N ASN A 186 -7.07 -0.54 8.82
CA ASN A 186 -7.93 -1.53 8.16
C ASN A 186 -7.67 -2.97 8.66
N ALA A 187 -6.40 -3.34 8.87
CA ALA A 187 -6.04 -4.65 9.37
C ALA A 187 -6.52 -4.87 10.82
N LEU A 188 -6.34 -3.86 11.67
CA LEU A 188 -6.80 -3.90 13.05
C LEU A 188 -8.32 -3.87 13.18
N ASP A 189 -8.98 -2.99 12.42
CA ASP A 189 -10.44 -2.87 12.38
C ASP A 189 -11.06 -4.24 12.07
N ARG A 190 -10.59 -4.89 10.99
CA ARG A 190 -11.05 -6.24 10.63
C ARG A 190 -10.69 -7.31 11.67
N LEU A 191 -9.50 -7.24 12.27
CA LEU A 191 -9.11 -8.18 13.31
C LEU A 191 -10.05 -8.09 14.52
N THR A 192 -10.43 -6.88 14.96
CA THR A 192 -11.30 -6.69 16.13
C THR A 192 -12.66 -7.37 15.98
N SER A 193 -13.19 -7.52 14.76
CA SER A 193 -14.45 -8.24 14.50
C SER A 193 -14.39 -9.74 14.82
N HIS A 194 -13.18 -10.29 15.02
CA HIS A 194 -12.97 -11.70 15.34
C HIS A 194 -12.47 -11.93 16.77
N LEU A 195 -12.24 -10.87 17.55
CA LEU A 195 -11.70 -10.96 18.91
C LEU A 195 -12.81 -10.77 19.95
N SER A 196 -12.75 -11.57 21.02
CA SER A 196 -13.59 -11.34 22.21
C SER A 196 -13.15 -10.09 22.98
N SER A 197 -14.00 -9.57 23.87
CA SER A 197 -13.68 -8.39 24.69
C SER A 197 -12.41 -8.55 25.54
N GLY A 198 -12.13 -9.76 26.01
CA GLY A 198 -10.88 -10.08 26.73
C GLY A 198 -9.66 -10.02 25.82
N GLN A 199 -9.75 -10.55 24.59
CA GLN A 199 -8.66 -10.51 23.61
C GLN A 199 -8.43 -9.09 23.07
N MET A 200 -9.46 -8.25 22.98
CA MET A 200 -9.28 -6.84 22.63
C MET A 200 -8.40 -6.08 23.63
N ALA A 201 -8.30 -6.55 24.89
CA ALA A 201 -7.39 -5.97 25.88
C ALA A 201 -5.91 -6.18 25.54
N THR A 202 -5.58 -7.19 24.74
CA THR A 202 -4.19 -7.50 24.35
C THR A 202 -3.78 -6.78 23.05
N LEU A 203 -4.70 -6.06 22.40
CA LEU A 203 -4.50 -5.35 21.14
C LEU A 203 -4.22 -3.86 21.36
N LEU A 204 -3.18 -3.33 20.71
CA LEU A 204 -2.77 -1.93 20.78
C LEU A 204 -2.58 -1.31 19.40
N ARG A 205 -3.15 -0.13 19.16
CA ARG A 205 -2.90 0.69 17.99
C ARG A 205 -2.11 1.95 18.34
N TYR A 206 -0.89 2.05 17.81
CA TYR A 206 0.00 3.20 17.99
C TYR A 206 0.37 3.88 16.67
N PRO A 207 0.34 5.22 16.59
CA PRO A 207 -0.73 6.14 16.92
C PRO A 207 -1.65 6.40 15.69
N ARG A 208 -2.71 7.17 15.92
CA ARG A 208 -3.58 7.83 14.92
C ARG A 208 -4.47 6.88 14.09
N PHE A 209 -5.66 6.60 14.64
CA PHE A 209 -6.83 6.13 13.90
C PHE A 209 -7.49 7.35 13.23
N THR A 210 -7.42 7.43 11.90
CA THR A 210 -7.99 8.57 11.14
C THR A 210 -8.80 8.10 9.93
N VAL A 211 -9.50 6.98 10.06
CA VAL A 211 -10.45 6.54 9.03
C VAL A 211 -11.77 7.26 9.28
N SER A 212 -12.36 7.83 8.22
CA SER A 212 -13.59 8.63 8.25
C SER A 212 -14.88 7.82 8.46
N ALA A 213 -14.79 6.50 8.60
CA ALA A 213 -15.82 5.64 9.18
C ALA A 213 -15.13 4.35 9.60
N LEU A 214 -15.11 4.05 10.90
CA LEU A 214 -14.71 2.73 11.37
C LEU A 214 -15.73 1.70 10.84
N GLU A 215 -15.28 0.56 10.33
CA GLU A 215 -16.19 -0.55 10.06
C GLU A 215 -16.67 -1.14 11.40
N ASN A 216 -15.80 -1.18 12.42
CA ASN A 216 -16.11 -1.61 13.77
C ASN A 216 -15.94 -0.48 14.81
N PRO A 217 -17.01 -0.06 15.53
CA PRO A 217 -16.89 0.92 16.61
C PRO A 217 -15.94 0.47 17.74
N ASP A 218 -15.78 -0.84 17.96
CA ASP A 218 -14.91 -1.38 19.00
C ASP A 218 -13.41 -1.14 18.73
N ALA A 219 -13.04 -0.78 17.49
CA ALA A 219 -11.67 -0.42 17.14
C ALA A 219 -11.16 0.82 17.92
N ILE A 220 -12.05 1.61 18.52
CA ILE A 220 -11.67 2.73 19.41
C ILE A 220 -11.03 2.22 20.71
N LEU A 221 -11.41 1.04 21.19
CA LEU A 221 -10.95 0.47 22.47
C LEU A 221 -9.46 0.12 22.44
N VAL A 222 -8.92 -0.16 21.26
CA VAL A 222 -7.52 -0.58 21.09
C VAL A 222 -6.57 0.60 20.88
N GLN A 223 -7.08 1.83 20.81
CA GLN A 223 -6.25 3.01 20.60
C GLN A 223 -5.35 3.29 21.81
N ALA A 224 -4.06 3.54 21.54
CA ALA A 224 -3.09 3.86 22.59
C ALA A 224 -3.50 5.07 23.44
N GLN A 225 -4.17 6.07 22.85
CA GLN A 225 -4.63 7.25 23.61
C GLN A 225 -5.75 6.89 24.59
N SER A 226 -6.71 6.08 24.16
CA SER A 226 -7.81 5.58 25.01
C SER A 226 -7.24 4.76 26.17
N ARG A 227 -6.28 3.86 25.88
CA ARG A 227 -5.58 3.04 26.88
C ARG A 227 -4.77 3.88 27.86
N ALA A 228 -4.01 4.85 27.38
CA ALA A 228 -3.26 5.79 28.20
C ALA A 228 -4.16 6.55 29.18
N ASN A 229 -5.29 7.06 28.69
CA ASN A 229 -6.26 7.77 29.53
C ASN A 229 -6.89 6.84 30.58
N ALA A 230 -7.25 5.61 30.20
CA ALA A 230 -7.80 4.62 31.13
C ALA A 230 -6.79 4.26 32.24
N LEU A 231 -5.54 3.98 31.88
CA LEU A 231 -4.46 3.70 32.82
C LEU A 231 -4.24 4.89 33.77
N TRP A 232 -4.24 6.11 33.22
CA TRP A 232 -4.11 7.33 34.01
C TRP A 232 -5.24 7.48 35.03
N ASN A 233 -6.50 7.33 34.58
CA ASN A 233 -7.67 7.45 35.44
C ASN A 233 -7.65 6.40 36.56
N GLN A 234 -7.27 5.16 36.24
CA GLN A 234 -7.13 4.09 37.22
C GLN A 234 -6.05 4.39 38.26
N ALA A 235 -4.88 4.85 37.82
CA ALA A 235 -3.79 5.24 38.72
C ALA A 235 -4.22 6.41 39.62
N HIS A 236 -4.87 7.43 39.05
CA HIS A 236 -5.33 8.59 39.79
C HIS A 236 -6.41 8.26 40.82
N GLN A 237 -7.35 7.37 40.49
CA GLN A 237 -8.37 6.89 41.45
C GLN A 237 -7.74 6.11 42.61
N THR A 238 -6.67 5.37 42.34
CA THR A 238 -6.00 4.51 43.34
C THR A 238 -5.07 5.32 44.24
N ALA A 239 -4.32 6.27 43.68
CA ALA A 239 -3.36 7.10 44.40
C ALA A 239 -3.29 8.52 43.80
N PRO A 240 -4.21 9.43 44.16
CA PRO A 240 -4.30 10.75 43.55
C PRO A 240 -3.04 11.60 43.71
N GLU A 241 -2.48 11.66 44.92
CA GLU A 241 -1.30 12.48 45.24
C GLU A 241 -0.05 12.00 44.49
N LEU A 242 0.24 10.70 44.57
CA LEU A 242 1.39 10.10 43.88
C LEU A 242 1.28 10.26 42.37
N THR A 243 0.10 10.00 41.80
CA THR A 243 -0.15 10.10 40.36
C THR A 243 0.03 11.54 39.88
N CYS A 244 -0.49 12.53 40.61
CA CYS A 244 -0.27 13.95 40.31
C CYS A 244 1.22 14.33 40.39
N HIS A 245 1.95 13.84 41.39
CA HIS A 245 3.39 14.09 41.52
C HIS A 245 4.19 13.48 40.36
N LEU A 246 3.88 12.24 39.98
CA LEU A 246 4.47 11.58 38.81
C LEU A 246 4.14 12.35 37.52
N TRP A 247 2.92 12.89 37.36
CA TRP A 247 2.56 13.73 36.20
C TRP A 247 3.43 14.97 36.07
N GLN A 248 3.89 15.52 37.19
CA GLN A 248 4.74 16.70 37.21
C GLN A 248 6.20 16.38 36.90
N ARG A 249 6.66 15.17 37.23
CA ARG A 249 8.04 14.73 37.02
C ARG A 249 8.27 14.05 35.68
N LEU A 250 7.33 13.22 35.23
CA LEU A 250 7.46 12.46 33.99
C LEU A 250 7.25 13.37 32.79
N ASP A 251 7.96 13.06 31.69
CA ASP A 251 7.74 13.73 30.42
C ASP A 251 6.26 13.60 30.02
N ARG A 252 5.59 14.74 29.89
CA ARG A 252 4.18 14.83 29.48
C ARG A 252 4.00 14.65 27.97
N GLY A 253 5.09 14.50 27.24
CA GLY A 253 5.09 14.39 25.80
C GLY A 253 5.05 15.75 25.13
N ARG A 254 5.28 15.74 23.82
CA ARG A 254 5.39 16.97 23.01
C ARG A 254 4.01 17.51 22.67
N LYS A 255 3.86 18.82 22.56
CA LYS A 255 2.63 19.40 22.01
C LYS A 255 2.61 19.25 20.50
N ASN A 256 1.48 18.82 19.96
CA ASN A 256 1.22 18.82 18.52
C ASN A 256 0.90 20.24 18.03
N GLU A 257 0.68 20.40 16.72
CA GLU A 257 0.33 21.68 16.08
C GLU A 257 -0.96 22.32 16.62
N LYS A 258 -1.82 21.53 17.28
CA LYS A 258 -3.07 21.99 17.93
C LYS A 258 -2.89 22.25 19.43
N GLY A 259 -1.66 22.27 19.94
CA GLY A 259 -1.34 22.50 21.35
C GLY A 259 -1.65 21.33 22.30
N LYS A 260 -2.14 20.19 21.79
CA LYS A 260 -2.45 19.00 22.60
C LYS A 260 -1.19 18.15 22.77
N HIS A 261 -0.95 17.65 23.99
CA HIS A 261 0.16 16.74 24.25
C HIS A 261 -0.04 15.40 23.52
N GLU A 262 0.97 14.98 22.76
CA GLU A 262 1.12 13.63 22.22
C GLU A 262 1.55 12.67 23.32
N LEU A 263 1.31 11.37 23.11
CA LEU A 263 1.72 10.35 24.07
C LEU A 263 3.24 10.36 24.26
N PRO A 264 3.74 10.49 25.51
CA PRO A 264 5.17 10.44 25.78
C PRO A 264 5.74 9.05 25.50
N ARG A 265 7.02 8.99 25.12
CA ARG A 265 7.66 7.74 24.68
C ARG A 265 7.64 6.66 25.76
N TRP A 266 7.89 7.01 27.02
CA TRP A 266 7.90 6.04 28.12
C TRP A 266 6.53 5.36 28.29
N LEU A 267 5.44 6.13 28.14
CA LEU A 267 4.08 5.60 28.27
C LEU A 267 3.72 4.71 27.08
N VAL A 268 4.12 5.12 25.88
CA VAL A 268 3.93 4.30 24.67
C VAL A 268 4.63 2.95 24.80
N ARG A 269 5.85 2.92 25.33
CA ARG A 269 6.60 1.68 25.58
C ARG A 269 5.92 0.82 26.63
N ASN A 270 5.57 1.40 27.78
CA ASN A 270 4.86 0.67 28.82
C ASN A 270 3.55 0.08 28.31
N LEU A 271 2.80 0.80 27.46
CA LEU A 271 1.65 0.24 26.79
C LEU A 271 2.06 -0.89 25.85
N ALA A 272 3.07 -0.70 24.98
CA ALA A 272 3.52 -1.72 24.06
C ALA A 272 3.96 -3.02 24.75
N ASP A 273 4.67 -2.94 25.88
CA ASP A 273 5.11 -4.12 26.63
C ASP A 273 3.96 -4.88 27.31
N ASN A 274 2.85 -4.20 27.57
CA ASN A 274 1.65 -4.79 28.16
C ASN A 274 0.63 -5.29 27.11
N HIS A 275 0.92 -5.18 25.81
CA HIS A 275 0.03 -5.62 24.75
C HIS A 275 0.73 -6.62 23.84
N GLN A 276 -0.02 -7.65 23.46
CA GLN A 276 0.46 -8.78 22.68
C GLN A 276 0.48 -8.48 21.18
N ILE A 277 -0.58 -7.84 20.68
CA ILE A 277 -0.74 -7.54 19.26
C ILE A 277 -0.66 -6.04 19.08
N ILE A 278 0.25 -5.56 18.24
CA ILE A 278 0.52 -4.13 18.11
C ILE A 278 0.48 -3.69 16.65
N GLY A 279 -0.39 -2.74 16.33
CA GLY A 279 -0.45 -2.09 15.03
C GLY A 279 0.26 -0.72 15.03
N VAL A 280 1.27 -0.56 14.17
CA VAL A 280 2.08 0.67 14.06
C VAL A 280 2.62 0.86 12.66
N THR A 281 2.84 2.10 12.21
CA THR A 281 3.52 2.32 10.90
C THR A 281 5.01 1.96 10.99
N CYS A 282 5.63 1.53 9.88
CA CYS A 282 7.02 1.02 9.89
C CYS A 282 7.99 2.01 10.56
N ASN A 283 7.87 3.28 10.18
CA ASN A 283 8.74 4.33 10.72
C ASN A 283 8.53 4.59 12.21
N GLN A 284 7.39 4.23 12.80
CA GLN A 284 7.09 4.50 14.22
C GLN A 284 7.44 3.34 15.15
N LEU A 285 7.89 2.20 14.64
CA LEU A 285 8.22 1.00 15.39
C LEU A 285 9.22 1.25 16.54
N ASP A 286 10.25 2.05 16.30
CA ASP A 286 11.29 2.40 17.29
C ASP A 286 10.76 3.22 18.49
N HIS A 287 9.53 3.73 18.43
CA HIS A 287 8.91 4.36 19.60
C HIS A 287 8.43 3.33 20.63
N LEU A 288 8.16 2.11 20.18
CA LEU A 288 7.61 1.02 20.99
C LEU A 288 8.70 0.23 21.71
N LEU A 289 9.94 0.28 21.21
CA LEU A 289 11.00 -0.65 21.59
C LEU A 289 12.20 0.07 22.23
N ASP A 290 12.86 -0.62 23.14
CA ASP A 290 14.21 -0.32 23.60
C ASP A 290 15.10 -1.58 23.62
N LYS A 291 16.14 -1.61 24.47
CA LYS A 291 17.06 -2.75 24.55
C LYS A 291 16.50 -3.91 25.37
N GLU A 292 15.51 -3.65 26.21
CA GLU A 292 14.91 -4.59 27.16
C GLU A 292 13.56 -5.11 26.66
N SER A 293 12.92 -4.40 25.72
CA SER A 293 11.70 -4.85 25.06
C SER A 293 11.86 -6.23 24.43
N GLU A 294 10.88 -7.10 24.65
CA GLU A 294 10.86 -8.42 24.01
C GLU A 294 10.65 -8.29 22.50
N ILE A 295 11.22 -9.25 21.78
CA ILE A 295 11.06 -9.37 20.34
C ILE A 295 9.67 -9.89 19.97
N PHE A 296 9.21 -9.55 18.78
CA PHE A 296 7.96 -10.11 18.25
C PHE A 296 8.20 -11.52 17.72
N ASP A 297 7.23 -12.41 17.92
CA ASP A 297 7.25 -13.74 17.30
C ASP A 297 6.95 -13.62 15.80
N LEU A 298 5.98 -12.77 15.44
CA LEU A 298 5.53 -12.56 14.07
C LEU A 298 5.40 -11.07 13.77
N ALA A 299 5.99 -10.60 12.66
CA ALA A 299 5.67 -9.33 12.05
C ALA A 299 4.97 -9.53 10.69
N ILE A 300 3.91 -8.78 10.46
CA ILE A 300 3.23 -8.69 9.16
C ILE A 300 3.40 -7.28 8.63
N VAL A 301 4.02 -7.16 7.45
CA VAL A 301 4.23 -5.87 6.77
C VAL A 301 3.24 -5.77 5.61
N ASP A 302 2.12 -5.06 5.81
CA ASP A 302 1.12 -4.82 4.78
C ASP A 302 1.52 -3.67 3.84
N GLU A 303 1.05 -3.72 2.59
CA GLU A 303 1.45 -2.84 1.50
C GLU A 303 2.98 -2.69 1.37
N CYS A 304 3.72 -3.78 1.59
CA CYS A 304 5.20 -3.76 1.58
C CYS A 304 5.82 -3.28 0.26
N SER A 305 5.10 -3.40 -0.86
CA SER A 305 5.53 -2.88 -2.18
C SER A 305 5.59 -1.36 -2.25
N LYS A 306 4.88 -0.66 -1.36
CA LYS A 306 4.94 0.81 -1.21
C LYS A 306 5.98 1.24 -0.18
N ALA A 307 6.38 0.36 0.71
CA ALA A 307 7.41 0.61 1.70
C ALA A 307 8.81 0.54 1.05
N THR A 308 9.69 1.45 1.45
CA THR A 308 11.10 1.42 1.07
C THR A 308 11.85 0.26 1.76
N LEU A 309 12.99 -0.18 1.20
CA LEU A 309 13.87 -1.19 1.80
C LEU A 309 14.11 -0.96 3.30
N PRO A 310 14.48 0.25 3.76
CA PRO A 310 14.74 0.49 5.18
C PRO A 310 13.49 0.32 6.05
N GLU A 311 12.29 0.61 5.54
CA GLU A 311 11.05 0.56 6.31
C GLU A 311 10.64 -0.88 6.63
N TRP A 312 10.71 -1.81 5.67
CA TRP A 312 10.38 -3.20 5.96
C TRP A 312 11.53 -3.93 6.69
N ILE A 313 12.80 -3.56 6.47
CA ILE A 313 13.94 -4.09 7.26
C ILE A 313 13.78 -3.80 8.76
N MET A 314 13.16 -2.68 9.13
CA MET A 314 12.87 -2.38 10.54
C MET A 314 12.02 -3.48 11.19
N ALA A 315 11.02 -4.01 10.48
CA ALA A 315 10.17 -5.10 10.97
C ALA A 315 10.97 -6.42 11.09
N LEU A 316 11.77 -6.75 10.07
CA LEU A 316 12.67 -7.91 10.08
C LEU A 316 13.73 -7.84 11.19
N SER A 317 14.01 -6.64 11.69
CA SER A 317 15.01 -6.43 12.73
C SER A 317 14.51 -6.76 14.13
N VAL A 318 13.18 -6.86 14.32
CA VAL A 318 12.53 -6.93 15.63
C VAL A 318 11.57 -8.12 15.77
N ALA A 319 11.40 -8.93 14.73
CA ALA A 319 10.55 -10.12 14.74
C ALA A 319 11.31 -11.39 14.37
N GLN A 320 10.92 -12.53 14.96
CA GLN A 320 11.48 -13.85 14.63
C GLN A 320 11.06 -14.31 13.23
N LYS A 321 9.78 -14.12 12.89
CA LYS A 321 9.20 -14.42 11.57
C LYS A 321 8.58 -13.18 10.95
N CYS A 322 8.70 -13.02 9.63
CA CYS A 322 8.14 -11.91 8.87
C CYS A 322 7.28 -12.37 7.70
N ILE A 323 6.07 -11.82 7.58
CA ILE A 323 5.21 -12.02 6.42
C ILE A 323 5.04 -10.68 5.71
N LEU A 324 5.62 -10.59 4.51
CA LEU A 324 5.52 -9.43 3.64
C LEU A 324 4.26 -9.57 2.78
N VAL A 325 3.30 -8.68 2.96
CA VAL A 325 2.03 -8.68 2.23
C VAL A 325 1.99 -7.45 1.33
N GLY A 326 1.76 -7.65 0.03
CA GLY A 326 1.81 -6.53 -0.91
C GLY A 326 1.44 -6.91 -2.32
N ASP A 327 1.73 -6.02 -3.26
CA ASP A 327 1.53 -6.25 -4.67
C ASP A 327 2.50 -5.41 -5.51
N HIS A 328 3.54 -6.06 -6.03
CA HIS A 328 4.59 -5.39 -6.81
C HIS A 328 4.10 -4.87 -8.18
N LYS A 329 2.90 -5.29 -8.62
CA LYS A 329 2.23 -4.74 -9.82
C LYS A 329 1.37 -3.49 -9.50
N GLN A 330 1.35 -3.03 -8.26
CA GLN A 330 0.77 -1.74 -7.83
C GLN A 330 1.88 -0.73 -7.51
N LEU A 331 1.54 0.41 -6.89
CA LEU A 331 2.47 1.54 -6.75
C LEU A 331 3.76 1.19 -6.00
N PRO A 332 4.94 1.58 -6.52
CA PRO A 332 6.21 1.51 -5.81
C PRO A 332 6.31 2.61 -4.74
N PRO A 333 7.40 2.62 -3.94
CA PRO A 333 7.64 3.70 -2.99
C PRO A 333 7.72 5.08 -3.67
N THR A 334 7.14 6.09 -3.04
CA THR A 334 7.12 7.46 -3.55
C THR A 334 8.12 8.34 -2.80
N PHE A 335 8.91 9.10 -3.55
CA PHE A 335 9.92 10.01 -3.00
C PHE A 335 9.44 11.46 -3.10
N CYS A 336 9.60 12.23 -2.03
CA CYS A 336 9.32 13.67 -2.03
C CYS A 336 10.33 14.43 -2.90
N GLN A 337 10.17 15.76 -2.98
CA GLN A 337 11.07 16.59 -3.78
C GLN A 337 12.50 16.56 -3.25
N GLU A 338 12.68 16.78 -1.95
CA GLU A 338 14.00 16.75 -1.28
C GLU A 338 14.65 15.37 -1.44
N GLU A 339 13.85 14.30 -1.32
CA GLU A 339 14.25 12.92 -1.54
C GLU A 339 14.71 12.67 -2.98
N SER A 340 14.02 13.24 -3.96
CA SER A 340 14.38 13.13 -5.38
C SER A 340 15.61 13.96 -5.75
N GLU A 341 15.77 15.14 -5.15
CA GLU A 341 16.97 15.98 -5.32
C GLU A 341 18.20 15.27 -4.75
N ALA A 342 18.09 14.64 -3.58
CA ALA A 342 19.17 13.84 -3.02
C ALA A 342 19.55 12.64 -3.91
N LEU A 343 18.57 11.97 -4.53
CA LEU A 343 18.80 10.87 -5.49
C LEU A 343 19.51 11.33 -6.75
N SER A 344 19.16 12.52 -7.28
CA SER A 344 19.71 13.03 -8.54
C SER A 344 21.22 13.28 -8.56
N VAL A 345 21.85 13.28 -7.38
CA VAL A 345 23.29 13.46 -7.22
C VAL A 345 24.02 12.12 -7.04
N LEU A 346 23.29 11.03 -6.84
CA LEU A 346 23.87 9.69 -6.86
C LEU A 346 24.13 9.25 -8.31
N SER A 347 24.90 8.17 -8.48
CA SER A 347 25.03 7.57 -9.80
C SER A 347 23.69 7.05 -10.32
N TYR A 348 23.51 7.00 -11.63
CA TYR A 348 22.27 6.54 -12.26
C TYR A 348 21.85 5.13 -11.79
N SER A 349 22.81 4.23 -11.59
CA SER A 349 22.57 2.88 -11.09
C SER A 349 22.03 2.87 -9.66
N GLN A 350 22.59 3.70 -8.77
CA GLN A 350 22.15 3.84 -7.39
C GLN A 350 20.74 4.42 -7.31
N GLU A 351 20.47 5.50 -8.06
CA GLU A 351 19.14 6.09 -8.12
C GLU A 351 18.10 5.07 -8.58
N LYS A 352 18.40 4.33 -9.66
CA LYS A 352 17.49 3.31 -10.19
C LYS A 352 17.20 2.23 -9.16
N LEU A 353 18.20 1.74 -8.45
CA LEU A 353 18.04 0.68 -7.44
C LEU A 353 17.26 1.13 -6.21
N ILE A 354 17.51 2.35 -5.72
CA ILE A 354 16.77 2.90 -4.58
C ILE A 354 15.29 3.11 -4.96
N ARG A 355 15.01 3.51 -6.20
CA ARG A 355 13.65 3.67 -6.71
C ARG A 355 12.96 2.34 -7.03
N ASP A 356 13.69 1.36 -7.52
CA ASP A 356 13.19 0.01 -7.79
C ASP A 356 13.06 -0.74 -6.48
N GLY A 357 11.84 -0.76 -5.91
CA GLY A 357 11.51 -1.20 -4.55
C GLY A 357 11.88 -2.63 -4.10
N VAL A 358 12.76 -3.35 -4.81
CA VAL A 358 13.34 -4.69 -4.54
C VAL A 358 12.33 -5.84 -4.45
N ILE A 359 11.11 -5.57 -3.99
CA ILE A 359 10.06 -6.53 -3.72
C ILE A 359 9.73 -7.40 -4.94
N GLU A 360 9.64 -6.82 -6.14
CA GLU A 360 9.40 -7.59 -7.37
C GLU A 360 10.50 -8.63 -7.60
N ARG A 361 11.76 -8.20 -7.50
CA ARG A 361 12.93 -9.07 -7.65
C ARG A 361 12.97 -10.18 -6.61
N MET A 362 12.73 -9.84 -5.33
CA MET A 362 12.68 -10.83 -4.26
C MET A 362 11.57 -11.85 -4.51
N PHE A 363 10.39 -11.38 -4.91
CA PHE A 363 9.25 -12.24 -5.18
C PHE A 363 9.52 -13.20 -6.34
N GLU A 364 10.15 -12.73 -7.42
CA GLU A 364 10.55 -13.59 -8.53
C GLU A 364 11.59 -14.63 -8.12
N ASN A 365 12.56 -14.25 -7.29
CA ASN A 365 13.68 -15.10 -6.91
C ASN A 365 13.36 -16.09 -5.77
N PHE A 366 12.40 -15.79 -4.89
CA PHE A 366 11.98 -16.67 -3.79
C PHE A 366 11.40 -18.00 -4.31
N PRO A 367 11.64 -19.13 -3.62
CA PRO A 367 11.03 -20.41 -3.95
C PRO A 367 9.52 -20.40 -3.67
N GLU A 368 8.77 -21.34 -4.27
CA GLU A 368 7.32 -21.44 -4.15
C GLU A 368 6.83 -21.76 -2.73
N SER A 369 7.70 -22.27 -1.86
CA SER A 369 7.45 -22.47 -0.43
C SER A 369 7.47 -21.16 0.37
N MET A 370 8.19 -20.14 -0.10
CA MET A 370 8.38 -18.85 0.56
C MET A 370 7.53 -17.73 -0.06
N LYS A 371 6.69 -18.05 -1.04
CA LYS A 371 5.80 -17.09 -1.67
C LYS A 371 4.44 -17.67 -2.05
N GLY A 372 3.47 -16.79 -2.22
CA GLY A 372 2.14 -17.13 -2.69
C GLY A 372 1.41 -15.95 -3.30
N THR A 373 0.44 -16.22 -4.17
CA THR A 373 -0.42 -15.19 -4.78
C THR A 373 -1.88 -15.54 -4.58
N LEU A 374 -2.69 -14.59 -4.09
CA LEU A 374 -4.14 -14.71 -4.04
C LEU A 374 -4.75 -14.44 -5.43
N LEU A 375 -5.64 -15.31 -5.92
CA LEU A 375 -6.12 -15.26 -7.31
C LEU A 375 -7.59 -14.88 -7.47
N ARG A 376 -8.43 -15.08 -6.44
CA ARG A 376 -9.86 -14.76 -6.52
C ARG A 376 -10.13 -13.36 -6.01
N GLN A 377 -10.72 -12.49 -6.85
CA GLN A 377 -11.07 -11.12 -6.50
C GLN A 377 -12.58 -10.98 -6.21
N TYR A 378 -12.91 -10.10 -5.27
CA TYR A 378 -14.25 -9.90 -4.71
C TYR A 378 -14.78 -8.48 -4.88
N ARG A 379 -13.99 -7.56 -5.45
CA ARG A 379 -14.31 -6.12 -5.55
C ARG A 379 -15.02 -5.76 -6.85
N MET A 380 -14.35 -6.07 -7.95
CA MET A 380 -14.65 -5.55 -9.28
C MET A 380 -15.67 -6.44 -9.98
N LEU A 381 -16.55 -5.84 -10.78
CA LEU A 381 -17.33 -6.57 -11.77
C LEU A 381 -16.42 -7.24 -12.82
N PRO A 382 -16.89 -8.31 -13.49
CA PRO A 382 -16.07 -9.10 -14.41
C PRO A 382 -15.38 -8.28 -15.50
N GLN A 383 -16.07 -7.29 -16.09
CA GLN A 383 -15.50 -6.45 -17.15
C GLN A 383 -14.26 -5.67 -16.67
N ILE A 384 -14.33 -5.03 -15.50
CA ILE A 384 -13.21 -4.29 -14.91
C ILE A 384 -12.11 -5.26 -14.48
N GLY A 385 -12.49 -6.32 -13.76
CA GLY A 385 -11.51 -7.28 -13.24
C GLY A 385 -10.80 -8.04 -14.36
N GLN A 386 -11.44 -8.33 -15.49
CA GLN A 386 -10.84 -9.01 -16.63
C GLN A 386 -9.78 -8.11 -17.27
N PHE A 387 -10.08 -6.83 -17.46
CA PHE A 387 -9.07 -5.86 -17.91
C PHE A 387 -7.85 -5.85 -16.99
N ILE A 388 -8.06 -5.81 -15.67
CA ILE A 388 -6.95 -5.83 -14.71
C ILE A 388 -6.16 -7.14 -14.81
N SER A 389 -6.85 -8.28 -14.83
CA SER A 389 -6.26 -9.62 -14.92
C SER A 389 -5.40 -9.78 -16.18
N GLU A 390 -5.92 -9.37 -17.33
CA GLU A 390 -5.26 -9.49 -18.63
C GLU A 390 -4.02 -8.62 -18.75
N ASN A 391 -4.09 -7.37 -18.28
CA ASN A 391 -3.02 -6.39 -18.53
C ASN A 391 -1.94 -6.37 -17.46
N PHE A 392 -2.22 -6.85 -16.23
CA PHE A 392 -1.28 -6.74 -15.10
C PHE A 392 -0.94 -8.08 -14.43
N TYR A 393 -1.77 -9.12 -14.61
CA TYR A 393 -1.64 -10.39 -13.87
C TYR A 393 -1.74 -11.62 -14.77
N ASN A 394 -1.38 -11.51 -16.06
CA ASN A 394 -1.30 -12.65 -16.99
C ASN A 394 -2.56 -13.54 -17.03
N LYS A 395 -3.75 -12.94 -16.92
CA LYS A 395 -5.06 -13.63 -16.92
C LYS A 395 -5.27 -14.60 -15.74
N SER A 396 -4.52 -14.45 -14.66
CA SER A 396 -4.58 -15.38 -13.52
C SER A 396 -5.73 -15.10 -12.53
N LEU A 397 -6.34 -13.91 -12.57
CA LEU A 397 -7.39 -13.54 -11.61
C LEU A 397 -8.76 -14.09 -12.02
N SER A 398 -9.48 -14.63 -11.03
CA SER A 398 -10.87 -15.07 -11.13
C SER A 398 -11.82 -14.14 -10.35
N HIS A 399 -13.09 -14.10 -10.72
CA HIS A 399 -14.04 -13.09 -10.25
C HIS A 399 -15.17 -13.74 -9.46
N SER A 400 -15.31 -13.40 -8.18
CA SER A 400 -16.42 -13.90 -7.37
C SER A 400 -17.67 -13.04 -7.47
N ARG A 401 -17.50 -11.75 -7.77
CA ARG A 401 -18.58 -10.77 -7.81
C ARG A 401 -19.09 -10.63 -9.24
N ILE A 402 -20.38 -10.85 -9.45
CA ILE A 402 -21.03 -10.82 -10.77
C ILE A 402 -22.20 -9.84 -10.88
N LYS A 403 -22.69 -9.30 -9.75
CA LYS A 403 -23.78 -8.32 -9.70
C LYS A 403 -23.26 -6.98 -9.19
N GLY A 404 -23.58 -5.90 -9.90
CA GLY A 404 -23.22 -4.53 -9.54
C GLY A 404 -24.35 -3.82 -8.83
N ASN A 405 -24.44 -2.51 -9.05
CA ASN A 405 -25.47 -1.65 -8.48
C ASN A 405 -26.74 -1.51 -9.35
N GLY A 406 -26.75 -2.11 -10.55
CA GLY A 406 -27.87 -2.10 -11.49
C GLY A 406 -28.06 -0.84 -12.33
N LEU A 407 -27.47 0.31 -11.95
CA LEU A 407 -27.62 1.58 -12.68
C LEU A 407 -26.35 1.98 -13.44
N PHE A 408 -25.20 1.82 -12.81
CA PHE A 408 -23.90 2.22 -13.33
C PHE A 408 -22.95 1.03 -13.26
N GLU A 409 -22.85 0.31 -14.38
CA GLU A 409 -21.99 -0.89 -14.51
C GLU A 409 -21.12 -0.82 -15.78
N HIS A 410 -20.82 0.39 -16.24
CA HIS A 410 -20.09 0.60 -17.49
C HIS A 410 -18.58 0.65 -17.28
N PHE A 411 -17.83 0.17 -18.27
CA PHE A 411 -16.43 0.53 -18.47
C PHE A 411 -16.30 1.21 -19.83
N ALA A 412 -16.24 2.54 -19.82
CA ALA A 412 -16.38 3.33 -21.04
C ALA A 412 -15.66 4.69 -21.00
N TRP A 413 -15.49 5.29 -22.18
CA TRP A 413 -14.92 6.62 -22.36
C TRP A 413 -15.96 7.73 -22.35
N LEU A 414 -15.60 8.84 -21.71
CA LEU A 414 -16.20 10.16 -21.86
C LEU A 414 -15.15 11.05 -22.54
N THR A 415 -15.26 11.23 -23.86
CA THR A 415 -14.27 11.95 -24.67
C THR A 415 -14.78 13.33 -25.09
N TYR A 416 -13.84 14.20 -25.45
CA TYR A 416 -14.10 15.54 -25.97
C TYR A 416 -13.10 15.87 -27.08
N ARG A 417 -13.46 16.81 -27.95
CA ARG A 417 -12.54 17.36 -28.95
C ARG A 417 -11.71 18.47 -28.33
N ALA A 418 -10.39 18.28 -28.27
CA ALA A 418 -9.48 19.32 -27.83
C ALA A 418 -9.29 20.36 -28.95
N ARG A 419 -10.04 21.47 -28.89
CA ARG A 419 -9.72 22.67 -29.68
C ARG A 419 -8.94 23.62 -28.75
N ASN A 420 -7.73 24.02 -29.16
CA ASN A 420 -6.94 25.08 -28.53
C ASN A 420 -6.43 24.83 -27.10
N PHE A 421 -6.17 23.58 -26.70
CA PHE A 421 -5.49 23.33 -25.42
C PHE A 421 -3.98 23.46 -25.57
N SER A 422 -3.43 24.59 -25.11
CA SER A 422 -1.99 24.82 -25.04
C SER A 422 -1.50 24.49 -23.63
N VAL A 423 -0.50 23.61 -23.51
CA VAL A 423 0.25 23.50 -22.26
C VAL A 423 1.01 24.82 -22.10
N PRO A 424 0.82 25.58 -21.01
CA PRO A 424 1.52 26.86 -20.84
C PRO A 424 3.02 26.65 -21.02
N PRO A 425 3.71 27.51 -21.80
CA PRO A 425 5.15 27.41 -21.98
C PRO A 425 5.87 27.57 -20.62
N GLU A 426 7.00 26.89 -20.48
CA GLU A 426 7.84 26.91 -19.27
C GLU A 426 8.26 28.34 -18.93
N LYS A 427 7.98 28.78 -17.69
CA LYS A 427 8.60 29.97 -17.10
C LYS A 427 9.41 29.53 -15.88
N GLY A 428 10.70 29.22 -16.08
CA GLY A 428 11.66 28.90 -15.02
C GLY A 428 11.43 27.59 -14.26
N ASN A 429 11.97 27.49 -13.04
CA ASN A 429 11.92 26.30 -12.15
C ASN A 429 10.52 26.01 -11.53
N GLN A 430 9.44 26.60 -12.02
CA GLN A 430 8.09 26.36 -11.48
C GLN A 430 7.44 25.13 -12.15
N ARG A 431 6.91 24.20 -11.34
CA ARG A 431 6.23 22.98 -11.82
C ARG A 431 5.07 23.31 -12.77
N LYS A 432 4.92 22.50 -13.83
CA LYS A 432 3.81 22.55 -14.79
C LYS A 432 2.46 22.37 -14.06
N THR A 433 1.66 23.44 -14.00
CA THR A 433 0.26 23.38 -13.54
C THR A 433 -0.60 22.87 -14.69
N LEU A 434 -0.92 21.58 -14.68
CA LEU A 434 -1.76 20.94 -15.69
C LEU A 434 -3.21 20.88 -15.18
N ILE A 435 -4.08 21.64 -15.82
CA ILE A 435 -5.53 21.69 -15.55
C ILE A 435 -6.26 21.62 -16.88
N ASN A 436 -7.21 20.71 -17.00
CA ASN A 436 -8.06 20.57 -18.17
C ASN A 436 -9.52 20.83 -17.81
N GLN A 437 -9.99 22.02 -18.18
CA GLN A 437 -11.36 22.46 -17.89
C GLN A 437 -12.43 21.68 -18.66
N ALA A 438 -12.12 21.18 -19.87
CA ALA A 438 -13.06 20.35 -20.61
C ALA A 438 -13.36 19.04 -19.87
N GLU A 439 -12.35 18.42 -19.26
CA GLU A 439 -12.54 17.23 -18.43
C GLU A 439 -13.33 17.53 -17.16
N VAL A 440 -13.10 18.68 -16.53
CA VAL A 440 -13.88 19.13 -15.36
C VAL A 440 -15.36 19.24 -15.73
N THR A 441 -15.68 19.90 -16.84
CA THR A 441 -17.06 20.04 -17.33
C THR A 441 -17.70 18.69 -17.62
N VAL A 442 -17.01 17.82 -18.38
CA VAL A 442 -17.52 16.47 -18.72
C VAL A 442 -17.82 15.64 -17.48
N ILE A 443 -16.95 15.69 -16.47
CA ILE A 443 -17.17 14.98 -15.19
C ILE A 443 -18.38 15.57 -14.46
N LEU A 444 -18.50 16.88 -14.35
CA LEU A 444 -19.62 17.53 -13.67
C LEU A 444 -20.96 17.23 -14.34
N ASP A 445 -21.01 17.27 -15.67
CA ASP A 445 -22.23 17.00 -16.42
C ASP A 445 -22.67 15.55 -16.22
N LYS A 446 -21.72 14.60 -16.27
CA LYS A 446 -22.06 13.20 -15.98
C LYS A 446 -22.49 12.98 -14.53
N LEU A 447 -21.86 13.64 -13.55
CA LEU A 447 -22.28 13.57 -12.15
C LEU A 447 -23.72 14.08 -11.95
N LYS A 448 -24.11 15.17 -12.64
CA LYS A 448 -25.48 15.68 -12.61
C LYS A 448 -26.46 14.69 -13.21
N ALA A 449 -26.16 14.14 -14.38
CA ALA A 449 -26.99 13.13 -15.02
C ALA A 449 -27.14 11.87 -14.17
N MET A 450 -26.07 11.43 -13.48
CA MET A 450 -26.16 10.34 -12.52
C MET A 450 -27.15 10.65 -11.39
N CYS A 451 -27.15 11.86 -10.83
CA CYS A 451 -28.14 12.25 -9.83
C CYS A 451 -29.58 12.21 -10.36
N THR A 452 -29.81 12.67 -11.59
CA THR A 452 -31.12 12.58 -12.24
C THR A 452 -31.57 11.12 -12.39
N GLN A 453 -30.71 10.25 -12.92
CA GLN A 453 -31.00 8.82 -13.10
C GLN A 453 -31.26 8.11 -11.76
N ILE A 454 -30.53 8.47 -10.70
CA ILE A 454 -30.78 7.95 -9.34
C ILE A 454 -32.14 8.43 -8.83
N ALA A 455 -32.49 9.69 -9.05
CA ALA A 455 -33.78 10.23 -8.62
C ALA A 455 -34.95 9.53 -9.35
N GLU A 456 -34.84 9.34 -10.67
CA GLU A 456 -35.82 8.60 -11.47
C GLU A 456 -35.95 7.15 -11.02
N ALA A 457 -34.84 6.45 -10.82
CA ALA A 457 -34.84 5.08 -10.32
C ALA A 457 -35.52 4.99 -8.94
N ASN A 458 -35.28 5.94 -8.04
CA ASN A 458 -35.93 5.98 -6.73
C ASN A 458 -37.46 6.19 -6.79
N LEU A 459 -37.98 6.76 -7.88
CA LEU A 459 -39.43 6.93 -8.11
C LEU A 459 -40.09 5.67 -8.66
N LEU A 460 -39.35 4.86 -9.43
CA LEU A 460 -39.86 3.65 -10.07
C LEU A 460 -39.84 2.40 -9.17
N VAL A 461 -39.07 2.41 -8.08
CA VAL A 461 -39.05 1.30 -7.11
C VAL A 461 -40.35 1.29 -6.29
N GLY A 462 -41.31 0.47 -6.74
CA GLY A 462 -42.43 -0.02 -5.93
C GLY A 462 -41.95 -0.90 -4.78
N SER A 463 -42.86 -1.24 -3.86
CA SER A 463 -42.66 -1.95 -2.58
C SER A 463 -42.05 -3.37 -2.64
N ASP A 464 -41.37 -3.75 -3.71
CA ASP A 464 -40.79 -5.08 -3.89
C ASP A 464 -39.29 -5.09 -3.54
N ASN A 465 -38.92 -6.04 -2.68
CA ASN A 465 -37.56 -6.24 -2.16
C ASN A 465 -36.54 -6.75 -3.21
N ASP A 466 -36.95 -6.94 -4.47
CA ASP A 466 -36.12 -7.48 -5.57
C ASP A 466 -35.44 -6.42 -6.45
N ALA A 467 -35.56 -5.12 -6.13
CA ALA A 467 -34.88 -4.07 -6.88
C ALA A 467 -33.34 -4.18 -6.75
N ILE A 468 -32.65 -4.31 -7.90
CA ILE A 468 -31.18 -4.37 -8.00
C ILE A 468 -30.53 -3.10 -7.41
N TYR A 469 -31.23 -1.97 -7.50
CA TYR A 469 -30.84 -0.71 -6.87
C TYR A 469 -31.52 -0.53 -5.50
N GLN A 470 -30.72 -0.39 -4.44
CA GLN A 470 -31.23 -0.16 -3.09
C GLN A 470 -31.67 1.30 -2.92
N ARG A 471 -32.98 1.52 -2.79
CA ARG A 471 -33.58 2.84 -2.55
C ARG A 471 -32.92 3.53 -1.34
N GLY A 472 -32.54 4.80 -1.52
CA GLY A 472 -31.98 5.65 -0.47
C GLY A 472 -30.49 5.42 -0.14
N LYS A 473 -29.80 4.46 -0.78
CA LYS A 473 -28.36 4.29 -0.61
C LYS A 473 -27.60 5.30 -1.48
N LYS A 474 -26.72 6.09 -0.87
CA LYS A 474 -25.83 6.99 -1.61
C LYS A 474 -24.72 6.20 -2.30
N LEU A 475 -24.46 6.49 -3.56
CA LEU A 475 -23.36 5.87 -4.30
C LEU A 475 -22.05 6.54 -3.98
N THR A 476 -21.01 5.73 -3.80
CA THR A 476 -19.65 6.24 -3.62
C THR A 476 -18.99 6.49 -4.97
N VAL A 477 -18.46 7.70 -5.17
CA VAL A 477 -17.82 8.11 -6.42
C VAL A 477 -16.41 8.60 -6.13
N ALA A 478 -15.44 8.08 -6.86
CA ALA A 478 -14.07 8.57 -6.81
C ALA A 478 -13.70 9.25 -8.13
N VAL A 479 -13.19 10.48 -8.05
CA VAL A 479 -12.60 11.18 -9.19
C VAL A 479 -11.09 11.20 -9.02
N ILE A 480 -10.40 10.39 -9.81
CA ILE A 480 -8.97 10.15 -9.71
C ILE A 480 -8.25 10.83 -10.88
N THR A 481 -7.18 11.57 -10.58
CA THR A 481 -6.37 12.24 -11.60
C THR A 481 -4.87 12.24 -11.24
N PRO A 482 -3.95 12.15 -12.21
CA PRO A 482 -2.52 12.19 -11.95
C PRO A 482 -2.00 13.53 -11.42
N TYR A 483 -2.71 14.64 -11.68
CA TYR A 483 -2.20 15.99 -11.42
C TYR A 483 -2.87 16.65 -10.23
N ARG A 484 -2.08 17.07 -9.24
CA ARG A 484 -2.58 17.78 -8.04
C ARG A 484 -3.37 19.05 -8.38
N ALA A 485 -2.96 19.78 -9.41
CA ALA A 485 -3.67 20.99 -9.86
C ALA A 485 -5.07 20.66 -10.39
N GLN A 486 -5.19 19.63 -11.24
CA GLN A 486 -6.49 19.12 -11.70
C GLN A 486 -7.33 18.63 -10.52
N CYS A 487 -6.74 17.90 -9.58
CA CYS A 487 -7.45 17.43 -8.38
C CYS A 487 -8.05 18.59 -7.59
N GLN A 488 -7.30 19.67 -7.38
CA GLN A 488 -7.80 20.87 -6.69
C GLN A 488 -8.90 21.58 -7.47
N GLU A 489 -8.77 21.66 -8.80
CA GLU A 489 -9.79 22.25 -9.67
C GLU A 489 -11.10 21.45 -9.61
N LEU A 490 -11.04 20.13 -9.75
CA LEU A 490 -12.18 19.23 -9.64
C LEU A 490 -12.86 19.35 -8.27
N ARG A 491 -12.09 19.37 -7.17
CA ARG A 491 -12.64 19.60 -5.82
C ARG A 491 -13.40 20.92 -5.76
N ARG A 492 -12.79 22.01 -6.24
CA ARG A 492 -13.41 23.35 -6.24
C ARG A 492 -14.68 23.39 -7.10
N ALA A 493 -14.69 22.72 -8.24
CA ALA A 493 -15.83 22.71 -9.15
C ALA A 493 -16.99 21.83 -8.62
N ILE A 494 -16.68 20.68 -8.02
CA ILE A 494 -17.67 19.79 -7.39
C ILE A 494 -18.31 20.46 -6.18
N LEU A 495 -17.54 21.16 -5.34
CA LEU A 495 -18.07 21.88 -4.16
C LEU A 495 -19.07 23.00 -4.50
N LYS A 496 -19.06 23.52 -5.74
CA LYS A 496 -20.03 24.54 -6.18
C LYS A 496 -21.40 23.95 -6.54
N ASN A 497 -21.53 22.63 -6.58
CA ASN A 497 -22.77 21.94 -6.91
C ASN A 497 -23.18 21.07 -5.70
N ASP A 498 -24.47 20.82 -5.52
CA ASP A 498 -24.95 19.92 -4.48
C ASP A 498 -25.24 18.52 -5.04
N PHE A 499 -24.37 17.57 -4.70
CA PHE A 499 -24.53 16.15 -5.01
C PHE A 499 -24.84 15.32 -3.77
N SER A 500 -24.89 15.95 -2.59
CA SER A 500 -24.85 15.27 -1.30
C SER A 500 -26.08 14.41 -1.02
N ALA A 501 -27.20 14.68 -1.70
CA ALA A 501 -28.42 13.90 -1.61
C ALA A 501 -28.25 12.46 -2.15
N CYS A 502 -27.47 12.29 -3.23
CA CYS A 502 -27.39 11.02 -3.97
C CYS A 502 -25.99 10.39 -3.95
N LEU A 503 -24.93 11.19 -3.83
CA LEU A 503 -23.54 10.76 -4.04
C LEU A 503 -22.64 11.14 -2.85
N ILE A 504 -21.65 10.28 -2.60
CA ILE A 504 -20.51 10.55 -1.72
C ILE A 504 -19.29 10.64 -2.63
N ILE A 505 -18.79 11.85 -2.87
CA ILE A 505 -17.73 12.09 -3.86
C ILE A 505 -16.40 12.36 -3.17
N GLU A 506 -15.40 11.56 -3.50
CA GLU A 506 -14.00 11.82 -3.16
C GLU A 506 -13.21 12.16 -4.43
N VAL A 507 -12.31 13.14 -4.33
CA VAL A 507 -11.45 13.54 -5.45
C VAL A 507 -10.02 13.47 -4.96
N ASP A 508 -9.17 12.68 -5.59
CA ASP A 508 -7.77 12.59 -5.16
C ASP A 508 -6.80 12.20 -6.29
N THR A 509 -5.50 12.25 -5.97
CA THR A 509 -4.48 11.69 -6.87
C THR A 509 -4.41 10.17 -6.76
N VAL A 510 -3.91 9.51 -7.81
CA VAL A 510 -3.76 8.03 -7.85
C VAL A 510 -3.01 7.53 -6.60
N ASP A 511 -1.88 8.16 -6.28
CA ASP A 511 -1.00 7.79 -5.16
C ASP A 511 -1.66 7.93 -3.78
N ALA A 512 -2.54 8.93 -3.63
CA ALA A 512 -3.25 9.24 -2.39
C ALA A 512 -4.53 8.39 -2.21
N PHE A 513 -5.11 7.88 -3.30
CA PHE A 513 -6.34 7.07 -3.26
C PHE A 513 -6.08 5.56 -3.08
N GLN A 514 -4.82 5.14 -2.91
CA GLN A 514 -4.48 3.75 -2.65
C GLN A 514 -5.13 3.24 -1.34
N GLY A 515 -5.52 1.96 -1.34
CA GLY A 515 -6.21 1.33 -0.21
C GLY A 515 -7.71 1.65 -0.11
N ARG A 516 -8.22 2.64 -0.87
CA ARG A 516 -9.65 2.97 -0.94
C ARG A 516 -10.34 2.26 -2.10
N GLN A 517 -11.67 2.37 -2.18
CA GLN A 517 -12.51 1.87 -3.27
C GLN A 517 -13.79 2.70 -3.37
N ALA A 518 -14.43 2.71 -4.54
CA ALA A 518 -15.70 3.40 -4.79
C ALA A 518 -16.57 2.59 -5.76
N ASP A 519 -17.89 2.79 -5.71
CA ASP A 519 -18.84 2.15 -6.61
C ASP A 519 -18.59 2.60 -8.06
N VAL A 520 -18.36 3.90 -8.25
CA VAL A 520 -18.05 4.51 -9.55
C VAL A 520 -16.71 5.24 -9.49
N VAL A 521 -15.85 5.03 -10.49
CA VAL A 521 -14.57 5.76 -10.63
C VAL A 521 -14.54 6.54 -11.93
N PHE A 522 -14.21 7.82 -11.84
CA PHE A 522 -13.79 8.65 -12.96
C PHE A 522 -12.26 8.74 -12.97
N PHE A 523 -11.62 8.40 -14.08
CA PHE A 523 -10.19 8.61 -14.27
C PHE A 523 -9.94 9.71 -15.30
N SER A 524 -9.48 10.88 -14.84
CA SER A 524 -9.21 12.07 -15.66
C SER A 524 -7.77 12.07 -16.15
N PHE A 525 -7.57 12.01 -17.47
CA PHE A 525 -6.25 11.96 -18.11
C PHE A 525 -5.58 13.33 -18.24
N VAL A 526 -6.33 14.42 -18.32
CA VAL A 526 -5.89 15.82 -18.39
C VAL A 526 -5.11 16.20 -19.65
N ARG A 527 -4.11 15.40 -20.06
CA ARG A 527 -3.21 15.68 -21.17
C ARG A 527 -3.90 15.46 -22.50
N THR A 528 -3.66 16.40 -23.40
CA THR A 528 -4.07 16.37 -24.80
C THR A 528 -2.88 16.51 -25.76
N VAL A 529 -1.70 16.86 -25.25
CA VAL A 529 -0.43 17.03 -25.96
C VAL A 529 0.76 16.70 -25.06
N GLY A 530 1.96 16.56 -25.66
CA GLY A 530 3.21 16.30 -24.96
C GLY A 530 3.36 14.87 -24.44
N PRO A 531 4.47 14.55 -23.75
CA PRO A 531 4.81 13.17 -23.43
C PRO A 531 3.89 12.57 -22.35
N ALA A 532 3.56 11.29 -22.50
CA ALA A 532 2.72 10.50 -21.60
C ALA A 532 3.49 9.88 -20.43
N THR A 533 4.48 10.59 -19.85
CA THR A 533 5.41 10.01 -18.86
C THR A 533 4.72 9.43 -17.62
N PHE A 534 3.63 10.04 -17.14
CA PHE A 534 2.85 9.49 -16.02
C PHE A 534 2.24 8.12 -16.36
N TYR A 535 1.83 7.93 -17.62
CA TYR A 535 1.15 6.72 -18.10
C TYR A 535 2.12 5.60 -18.50
N ALA A 536 3.42 5.89 -18.53
CA ALA A 536 4.44 4.89 -18.81
C ALA A 536 4.59 3.89 -17.66
N ASP A 537 4.29 4.30 -16.42
CA ASP A 537 4.20 3.40 -15.27
C ASP A 537 2.77 2.84 -15.19
N ASP A 538 2.59 1.67 -15.78
CA ASP A 538 1.31 0.97 -15.91
C ASP A 538 0.68 0.62 -14.55
N ARG A 539 1.49 0.47 -13.50
CA ARG A 539 1.09 0.25 -12.10
C ARG A 539 0.14 1.34 -11.57
N ARG A 540 0.30 2.59 -12.03
CA ARG A 540 -0.62 3.70 -11.67
C ARG A 540 -2.00 3.52 -12.29
N ILE A 541 -2.07 2.99 -13.51
CA ILE A 541 -3.33 2.68 -14.19
C ILE A 541 -4.00 1.47 -13.55
N ASN A 542 -3.22 0.45 -13.19
CA ASN A 542 -3.70 -0.68 -12.38
C ASN A 542 -4.37 -0.18 -11.10
N VAL A 543 -3.68 0.66 -10.32
CA VAL A 543 -4.24 1.21 -9.09
C VAL A 543 -5.50 2.01 -9.37
N ALA A 544 -5.47 2.99 -10.28
CA ALA A 544 -6.61 3.88 -10.53
C ALA A 544 -7.89 3.12 -10.93
N ILE A 545 -7.78 2.20 -11.90
CA ILE A 545 -8.94 1.46 -12.42
C ILE A 545 -9.45 0.44 -11.39
N SER A 546 -8.56 -0.26 -10.70
CA SER A 546 -8.93 -1.29 -9.70
C SER A 546 -9.56 -0.74 -8.41
N ARG A 547 -9.74 0.58 -8.30
CA ARG A 547 -10.54 1.20 -7.23
C ARG A 547 -12.04 1.08 -7.45
N ALA A 548 -12.46 0.88 -8.70
CA ALA A 548 -13.86 0.76 -9.06
C ALA A 548 -14.42 -0.58 -8.61
N ARG A 549 -15.65 -0.55 -8.11
CA ARG A 549 -16.44 -1.75 -7.84
C ARG A 549 -17.35 -2.07 -9.02
N ASP A 550 -18.07 -1.08 -9.53
CA ASP A 550 -19.13 -1.28 -10.51
C ASP A 550 -18.87 -0.59 -11.85
N CYS A 551 -18.39 0.67 -11.81
CA CYS A 551 -18.29 1.48 -13.02
C CYS A 551 -16.95 2.23 -13.13
N VAL A 552 -16.41 2.32 -14.34
CA VAL A 552 -15.23 3.11 -14.68
C VAL A 552 -15.55 4.02 -15.87
N TYR A 553 -15.44 5.33 -15.64
CA TYR A 553 -15.46 6.35 -16.69
C TYR A 553 -14.03 6.85 -16.97
N LEU A 554 -13.55 6.61 -18.18
CA LEU A 554 -12.28 7.13 -18.67
C LEU A 554 -12.52 8.51 -19.29
N VAL A 555 -12.00 9.58 -18.69
CA VAL A 555 -12.24 10.95 -19.13
C VAL A 555 -10.97 11.51 -19.75
N GLY A 556 -10.94 11.65 -21.07
CA GLY A 556 -9.72 12.07 -21.76
C GLY A 556 -9.90 12.24 -23.26
N ASN A 557 -8.88 12.82 -23.89
CA ASN A 557 -8.85 12.95 -25.35
C ASN A 557 -8.35 11.66 -26.00
N ILE A 558 -9.25 10.92 -26.65
CA ILE A 558 -8.92 9.63 -27.28
C ILE A 558 -7.82 9.77 -28.35
N ASP A 559 -7.79 10.87 -29.11
CA ASP A 559 -6.77 11.06 -30.14
C ASP A 559 -5.37 11.25 -29.57
N TYR A 560 -5.25 11.83 -28.37
CA TYR A 560 -4.00 11.90 -27.62
C TYR A 560 -3.55 10.52 -27.17
N ILE A 561 -4.46 9.72 -26.61
CA ILE A 561 -4.19 8.36 -26.15
C ILE A 561 -3.76 7.46 -27.31
N ARG A 562 -4.43 7.56 -28.47
CA ARG A 562 -4.12 6.79 -29.68
C ARG A 562 -2.72 7.07 -30.23
N ARG A 563 -2.20 8.29 -30.06
CA ARG A 563 -0.87 8.69 -30.52
C ARG A 563 0.28 8.10 -29.70
N HIS A 564 0.00 7.52 -28.53
CA HIS A 564 1.03 6.98 -27.64
C HIS A 564 1.10 5.45 -27.70
N ASN A 565 2.31 4.92 -27.87
CA ASN A 565 2.55 3.48 -27.96
C ASN A 565 2.75 2.84 -26.57
N ILE A 566 1.76 2.97 -25.69
CA ILE A 566 1.77 2.36 -24.35
C ILE A 566 0.77 1.20 -24.32
N PRO A 567 1.18 -0.05 -24.00
CA PRO A 567 0.30 -1.22 -24.09
C PRO A 567 -1.02 -1.08 -23.35
N VAL A 568 -0.99 -0.64 -22.10
CA VAL A 568 -2.20 -0.46 -21.29
C VAL A 568 -3.14 0.60 -21.87
N LEU A 569 -2.60 1.69 -22.42
CA LEU A 569 -3.41 2.73 -23.07
C LEU A 569 -4.11 2.19 -24.33
N LYS A 570 -3.42 1.37 -25.13
CA LYS A 570 -4.03 0.69 -26.28
C LYS A 570 -5.14 -0.27 -25.85
N ALA A 571 -4.98 -0.98 -24.74
CA ALA A 571 -6.02 -1.82 -24.20
C ALA A 571 -7.25 -1.00 -23.78
N LEU A 572 -7.06 0.17 -23.19
CA LEU A 572 -8.15 1.08 -22.82
C LEU A 572 -8.92 1.63 -24.03
N LEU A 573 -8.27 1.81 -25.19
CA LEU A 573 -8.95 2.27 -26.42
C LEU A 573 -10.01 1.30 -26.95
N LYS A 574 -10.03 0.05 -26.48
CA LYS A 574 -11.02 -0.97 -26.90
C LYS A 574 -12.40 -0.76 -26.26
N PHE A 575 -12.50 0.06 -25.20
CA PHE A 575 -13.77 0.32 -24.53
C PHE A 575 -14.64 1.32 -25.30
N PRO A 576 -15.98 1.18 -25.21
CA PRO A 576 -16.90 2.05 -25.95
C PRO A 576 -16.82 3.50 -25.49
N VAL A 577 -17.21 4.41 -26.37
CA VAL A 577 -17.40 5.83 -26.07
C VAL A 577 -18.88 6.06 -25.82
N LEU A 578 -19.24 6.61 -24.67
CA LEU A 578 -20.63 6.98 -24.40
C LEU A 578 -20.96 8.27 -25.14
N SER A 579 -22.12 8.30 -25.79
CA SER A 579 -22.57 9.45 -26.56
C SER A 579 -23.15 10.52 -25.63
N CYS A 580 -23.26 11.77 -26.09
CA CYS A 580 -23.93 12.84 -25.32
C CYS A 580 -25.37 12.48 -24.90
N ALA A 581 -26.05 11.58 -25.62
CA ALA A 581 -27.41 11.14 -25.27
C ALA A 581 -27.43 10.20 -24.04
N ASP A 582 -26.33 9.52 -23.74
CA ASP A 582 -26.15 8.68 -22.54
C ASP A 582 -25.58 9.49 -21.34
N VAL A 583 -25.39 10.80 -21.53
CA VAL A 583 -24.78 11.76 -20.60
C VAL A 583 -25.80 12.80 -20.12
N CYS A 584 -27.02 12.84 -20.67
CA CYS A 584 -28.09 13.75 -20.26
C CYS A 584 -29.16 13.06 -19.43
#